data_AF-A0A2G9T7P1-F1
#
_entry.id   AF-A0A2G9T7P1-F1
#
_cell.length_a   1.000
_cell.length_b   1.000
_cell.length_c   1.000
_cell.angle_alpha   90.00
_cell.angle_beta   90.00
_cell.angle_gamma   90.00
#
_symmetry.space_group_name_H-M   'P 1'
#
loop_
_entity.id
_entity.type
_entity.pdbx_description
1 polymer ?
#
loop_
_entity_poly.entity_id
_entity_poly.type
_entity_poly.pdbx_seq_one_letter_code
_entity_poly.pdbx_strand_id
1 'polypeptide(L)'
;TFPLTCNNSTQFDCQTSSDPQRCIPLEWLCDGLKDCKNGLDESHCSYLHTCPEGDFICRSGDCVSSHFKCDGEIDCPGGEDENGCEFLSIFVPSA
;
A
#
# COMPACT_ATOMS: atom_id res chain seq x y z
N THR A 1 -27.26 -6.22 -21.69
CA THR A 1 -26.26 -7.24 -21.31
C THR A 1 -25.12 -6.53 -20.61
N PHE A 2 -25.04 -6.66 -19.28
CA PHE A 2 -23.88 -6.18 -18.53
C PHE A 2 -22.76 -7.21 -18.70
N PRO A 3 -21.54 -6.81 -19.08
CA PRO A 3 -20.46 -7.76 -19.26
C PRO A 3 -20.13 -8.44 -17.92
N LEU A 4 -20.22 -9.77 -17.90
CA LEU A 4 -19.94 -10.62 -16.74
C LEU A 4 -18.43 -10.79 -16.46
N THR A 5 -17.58 -10.10 -17.22
CA THR A 5 -16.14 -10.27 -17.22
C THR A 5 -15.45 -8.91 -17.18
N CYS A 6 -14.53 -8.73 -16.23
CA CYS A 6 -13.70 -7.52 -16.18
C CYS A 6 -12.65 -7.59 -17.29
N ASN A 7 -12.37 -6.45 -17.93
CA ASN A 7 -11.24 -6.37 -18.84
C ASN A 7 -9.94 -6.36 -18.02
N ASN A 8 -9.22 -7.47 -17.99
CA ASN A 8 -7.99 -7.58 -17.20
C ASN A 8 -6.87 -6.61 -17.62
N SER A 9 -6.99 -5.96 -18.79
CA SER A 9 -6.02 -4.96 -19.24
C SER A 9 -6.28 -3.55 -18.72
N THR A 10 -7.50 -3.24 -18.29
CA THR A 10 -7.89 -1.88 -17.85
C THR A 10 -8.69 -1.84 -16.56
N GLN A 11 -9.12 -2.99 -16.05
CA GLN A 11 -9.98 -3.12 -14.89
C GLN A 11 -9.44 -4.15 -13.90
N PHE A 12 -9.61 -3.84 -12.62
CA PHE A 12 -9.39 -4.72 -11.50
C PHE A 12 -10.68 -5.43 -11.10
N ASP A 13 -10.58 -6.70 -10.74
CA ASP A 13 -11.70 -7.51 -10.27
C ASP A 13 -11.73 -7.50 -8.72
N CYS A 14 -12.73 -6.84 -8.15
CA CYS A 14 -12.96 -6.80 -6.70
C CYS A 14 -13.30 -8.18 -6.10
N GLN A 15 -13.33 -9.26 -6.90
CA GLN A 15 -13.70 -10.62 -6.52
C GLN A 15 -15.10 -10.73 -5.90
N THR A 16 -15.99 -9.78 -6.24
CA THR A 16 -17.40 -9.79 -5.85
C THR A 16 -18.23 -10.42 -6.97
N SER A 17 -18.44 -11.74 -6.89
CA SER A 17 -19.14 -12.53 -7.92
C SER A 17 -20.61 -12.16 -8.16
N SER A 18 -21.18 -11.24 -7.37
CA SER A 18 -22.62 -11.00 -7.29
C SER A 18 -23.03 -9.54 -7.54
N ASP A 19 -22.09 -8.63 -7.81
CA ASP A 19 -22.36 -7.19 -7.88
C ASP A 19 -22.02 -6.56 -9.25
N PRO A 20 -22.80 -5.57 -9.71
CA PRO A 20 -22.51 -4.82 -10.94
C PRO A 20 -21.25 -3.95 -10.84
N GLN A 21 -20.76 -3.67 -9.62
CA GLN A 21 -19.56 -2.89 -9.34
C GLN A 21 -18.37 -3.81 -8.99
N ARG A 22 -18.27 -4.97 -9.66
CA ARG A 22 -17.14 -5.90 -9.45
C ARG A 22 -15.86 -5.44 -10.15
N CYS A 23 -15.98 -4.60 -11.18
CA CYS A 23 -14.85 -4.14 -11.98
C CYS A 23 -14.66 -2.64 -11.75
N ILE A 24 -13.50 -2.26 -11.24
CA ILE A 24 -13.07 -0.86 -11.13
C ILE A 24 -11.93 -0.62 -12.12
N PRO A 25 -11.70 0.60 -12.61
CA PRO A 25 -10.52 0.89 -13.42
C PRO A 25 -9.25 0.65 -12.60
N LEU A 26 -8.17 0.22 -13.26
CA LEU A 26 -6.87 -0.01 -12.60
C LEU A 26 -6.30 1.26 -11.94
N GLU A 27 -6.73 2.45 -12.38
CA GLU A 27 -6.36 3.75 -11.79
C GLU A 27 -6.99 4.00 -10.42
N TRP A 28 -8.05 3.27 -10.06
CA TRP A 28 -8.71 3.35 -8.73
C TRP A 28 -8.20 2.27 -7.79
N LEU A 29 -7.08 1.66 -8.15
CA LEU A 29 -6.49 0.68 -7.29
C LEU A 29 -5.43 1.36 -6.44
N CYS A 30 -5.57 1.27 -5.11
CA CYS A 30 -4.64 1.89 -4.18
C CYS A 30 -4.59 3.40 -4.30
N ASP A 31 -5.72 4.03 -4.66
CA ASP A 31 -5.82 5.47 -4.80
C ASP A 31 -6.19 6.17 -3.47
N GLY A 32 -6.31 5.39 -2.39
CA GLY A 32 -6.70 5.86 -1.06
C GLY A 32 -8.22 5.93 -0.88
N LEU A 33 -9.01 5.54 -1.88
CA LEU A 33 -10.46 5.50 -1.83
C LEU A 33 -10.97 4.07 -1.93
N LYS A 34 -12.05 3.81 -1.19
CA LYS A 34 -12.71 2.51 -1.22
C LYS A 34 -13.72 2.47 -2.37
N ASP A 35 -13.28 2.06 -3.54
CA ASP A 35 -14.08 1.88 -4.75
C ASP A 35 -14.68 0.47 -4.86
N CYS A 36 -13.95 -0.55 -4.41
CA CYS A 36 -14.51 -1.87 -4.20
C CYS A 36 -15.39 -1.90 -2.95
N LYS A 37 -16.57 -2.52 -3.06
CA LYS A 37 -17.52 -2.66 -1.93
C LYS A 37 -16.91 -3.36 -0.71
N ASN A 38 -16.03 -4.32 -0.95
CA ASN A 38 -15.24 -5.03 0.06
C ASN A 38 -13.93 -4.32 0.43
N GLY A 39 -13.51 -3.28 -0.31
CA GLY A 39 -12.24 -2.58 -0.10
C GLY A 39 -11.02 -3.38 -0.55
N LEU A 40 -11.23 -4.29 -1.50
CA LEU A 40 -10.19 -5.17 -2.02
C LEU A 40 -9.17 -4.43 -2.88
N ASP A 41 -9.61 -3.39 -3.56
CA ASP A 41 -8.78 -2.38 -4.21
C ASP A 41 -7.75 -1.75 -3.27
N GLU A 42 -8.14 -1.47 -2.03
CA GLU A 42 -7.27 -0.83 -1.03
C GLU A 42 -6.57 -1.84 -0.11
N SER A 43 -6.88 -3.13 -0.22
CA SER A 43 -6.24 -4.17 0.58
C SER A 43 -5.29 -4.98 -0.29
N HIS A 44 -4.02 -5.02 0.10
CA HIS A 44 -2.89 -5.63 -0.64
C HIS A 44 -2.17 -4.73 -1.67
N CYS A 45 -2.20 -3.41 -1.47
CA CYS A 45 -1.47 -2.43 -2.29
C CYS A 45 0.07 -2.56 -2.30
N SER A 46 0.64 -3.30 -1.34
CA SER A 46 2.08 -3.54 -1.25
C SER A 46 2.68 -4.22 -2.48
N TYR A 47 1.88 -4.92 -3.30
CA TYR A 47 2.38 -5.57 -4.53
C TYR A 47 2.40 -4.64 -5.75
N LEU A 48 1.71 -3.50 -5.68
CA LEU A 48 1.52 -2.59 -6.82
C LEU A 48 2.22 -1.26 -6.65
N HIS A 49 2.51 -0.89 -5.41
CA HIS A 49 3.41 0.20 -5.10
C HIS A 49 4.85 -0.31 -5.25
N THR A 50 5.34 -0.29 -6.49
CA THR A 50 6.78 -0.35 -6.72
C THR A 50 7.33 1.02 -6.36
N CYS A 51 7.71 1.21 -5.09
CA CYS A 51 8.42 2.42 -4.71
C CYS A 51 9.75 2.50 -5.50
N PRO A 52 10.31 3.72 -5.68
CA PRO A 52 11.62 3.89 -6.26
C PRO A 52 12.63 2.92 -5.65
N GLU A 53 13.57 2.45 -6.47
CA GLU A 53 14.57 1.49 -6.05
C GLU A 53 15.35 2.01 -4.83
N GLY A 54 15.12 1.36 -3.69
CA GLY A 54 15.70 1.75 -2.42
C GLY A 54 14.76 2.47 -1.45
N ASP A 55 13.48 2.66 -1.75
CA ASP A 55 12.50 3.20 -0.80
C ASP A 55 11.75 2.08 -0.05
N PHE A 56 11.31 2.38 1.17
CA PHE A 56 10.52 1.49 2.02
C PHE A 56 9.02 1.74 1.79
N ILE A 57 8.27 0.66 1.60
CA ILE A 57 6.82 0.70 1.42
C ILE A 57 6.16 0.55 2.78
N CYS A 58 5.46 1.60 3.23
CA CYS A 58 4.57 1.54 4.38
C CYS A 58 3.45 0.53 4.12
N ARG A 59 2.88 -0.03 5.18
CA ARG A 59 1.69 -0.88 5.14
C ARG A 59 0.48 -0.15 4.56
N SER A 60 0.44 1.17 4.71
CA SER A 60 -0.53 2.07 4.06
C SER A 60 -0.39 2.10 2.52
N GLY A 61 0.77 1.75 1.98
CA GLY A 61 1.12 1.90 0.57
C GLY A 61 1.97 3.14 0.29
N ASP A 62 2.12 4.05 1.25
CA ASP A 62 3.04 5.19 1.15
C ASP A 62 4.49 4.74 0.95
N CYS A 63 5.21 5.47 0.10
CA CYS A 63 6.65 5.30 -0.08
C CYS A 63 7.38 6.27 0.83
N VAL A 64 8.18 5.75 1.74
CA VAL A 64 9.15 6.54 2.52
C VAL A 64 10.55 6.15 2.06
N SER A 65 11.48 7.09 2.06
CA SER A 65 12.85 6.75 1.69
C SER A 65 13.43 5.74 2.67
N SER A 66 14.27 4.79 2.21
CA SER A 66 14.90 3.83 3.14
C SER A 66 15.75 4.50 4.22
N HIS A 67 16.16 5.75 4.00
CA HIS A 67 16.84 6.57 5.01
C HIS A 67 15.97 6.86 6.25
N PHE A 68 14.65 6.91 6.10
CA PHE A 68 13.67 7.10 7.17
C PHE A 68 13.26 5.79 7.84
N LYS A 69 13.89 4.67 7.46
CA LYS A 69 13.66 3.40 8.13
C LYS A 69 14.63 3.29 9.30
N CYS A 70 14.13 3.16 10.52
CA CYS A 70 14.92 3.05 11.75
C CYS A 70 15.77 4.31 12.04
N ASP A 71 15.27 5.49 11.72
CA ASP A 71 15.96 6.75 11.98
C ASP A 71 15.48 7.47 13.26
N GLY A 72 14.45 6.92 13.91
CA GLY A 72 13.90 7.41 15.16
C GLY A 72 12.73 8.39 15.00
N GLU A 73 12.31 8.67 13.77
CA GLU A 73 11.12 9.45 13.45
C GLU A 73 10.02 8.55 12.87
N ILE A 74 8.75 8.96 13.04
CA ILE A 74 7.60 8.21 12.50
C ILE A 74 7.26 8.85 11.16
N ASP A 75 7.72 8.24 10.07
CA ASP A 75 7.43 8.68 8.70
C ASP A 75 6.29 7.87 8.09
N CYS A 76 6.15 6.59 8.46
CA CYS A 76 4.96 5.85 8.09
C CYS A 76 3.76 6.20 8.99
N PRO A 77 2.53 6.24 8.45
CA PRO A 77 1.32 6.59 9.21
C PRO A 77 1.00 5.62 10.36
N GLY A 78 1.59 4.42 10.36
CA GLY A 78 1.50 3.44 11.46
C GLY A 78 2.80 3.22 12.24
N GLY A 79 3.87 3.99 11.97
CA GLY A 79 5.19 3.82 12.59
C GLY A 79 5.85 2.47 12.28
N GLU A 80 5.44 1.81 11.20
CA GLU A 80 5.99 0.52 10.80
C GLU A 80 7.43 0.57 10.30
N ASP A 81 7.88 1.73 9.83
CA ASP A 81 9.27 2.08 9.49
C ASP A 81 10.21 1.98 10.70
N GLU A 82 9.71 2.25 11.89
CA GLU A 82 10.43 2.15 13.16
C GLU A 82 10.28 0.79 13.86
N ASN A 83 9.58 -0.16 13.22
CA ASN A 83 9.20 -1.41 13.84
C ASN A 83 10.16 -2.54 13.42
N GLY A 84 10.72 -3.27 14.40
CA GLY A 84 11.71 -4.33 14.11
C GLY A 84 13.11 -3.78 13.79
N CYS A 85 13.38 -2.54 14.16
CA CYS A 85 14.73 -2.00 14.24
C CYS A 85 15.45 -2.70 15.38
N GLU A 86 16.31 -3.67 15.03
CA GLU A 86 17.25 -4.29 15.97
C GLU A 86 18.12 -3.17 16.51
N PHE A 87 17.78 -2.69 17.72
CA PHE A 87 18.32 -1.49 18.34
C PHE A 87 19.79 -1.71 18.70
N LEU A 88 20.68 -1.64 17.71
CA LEU A 88 22.11 -1.64 17.90
C LEU A 88 22.72 -0.41 17.22
N SER A 89 22.66 0.67 18.01
CA SER A 89 23.69 1.72 18.16
C SER A 89 23.49 3.02 17.36
N ILE A 90 23.52 4.14 18.11
CA ILE A 90 23.59 5.58 17.71
C ILE A 90 22.20 6.23 17.80
N PHE A 91 21.69 6.62 18.97
CA PHE A 91 22.12 7.81 19.71
C PHE A 91 22.25 7.54 21.21
N VAL A 92 23.46 7.24 21.64
CA VAL A 92 23.95 7.66 22.96
C VAL A 92 24.60 9.04 22.79
N PRO A 93 23.97 10.14 23.20
CA PRO A 93 24.78 11.26 23.67
C PRO A 93 25.39 10.83 25.01
N SER A 94 26.69 10.54 24.97
CA SER A 94 27.52 10.63 26.16
C SER A 94 27.46 12.07 26.67
N ALA A 95 26.84 12.29 27.82
CA ALA A 95 27.11 13.39 28.76
C ALA A 95 26.36 13.13 30.08
#